data_AF-A0A2N2KTY1-F1
#
_entry.id   AF-A0A2N2KTY1-F1
#
_cell.length_a   1.000
_cell.length_b   1.000
_cell.length_c   1.000
_cell.angle_alpha   90.00
_cell.angle_beta   90.00
_cell.angle_gamma   90.00
#
_symmetry.space_group_name_H-M   'P 1'
#
loop_
_entity.id
_entity.type
_entity.pdbx_description
1 polymer ?
#
loop_
_entity_poly.entity_id
_entity_poly.type
_entity_poly.pdbx_seq_one_letter_code
_entity_poly.pdbx_strand_id
1 'polypeptide(L)' 'MYVLMVLLPSWYSLNIKMLWAMQAKYPATVDLKTITREQIAEQNLPCRSVKAAVEDGLLPLIPGYRYMDREI' A
#
# COMPACT_ATOMS: atom_id res chain seq x y z
N MET A 1 22.48 7.56 6.95
CA MET A 1 21.40 6.68 6.46
C MET A 1 20.94 7.22 5.12
N TYR A 2 21.41 6.64 4.02
CA TYR A 2 20.98 7.07 2.67
C TYR A 2 19.58 6.51 2.44
N VAL A 3 18.58 7.38 2.35
CA VAL A 3 17.28 7.01 1.81
C VAL A 3 17.52 6.81 0.31
N LEU A 4 17.60 5.55 -0.13
CA LEU A 4 17.64 5.22 -1.55
C LEU A 4 16.44 5.91 -2.20
N MET A 5 16.72 6.86 -3.09
CA MET A 5 15.69 7.61 -3.80
C MET A 5 15.02 6.65 -4.79
N VAL A 6 13.94 6.01 -4.34
CA VAL A 6 13.17 5.10 -5.17
C VAL A 6 12.42 5.93 -6.21
N LEU A 7 12.84 5.84 -7.47
CA LEU A 7 12.09 6.39 -8.59
C LEU A 7 10.83 5.54 -8.80
N LEU A 8 9.67 6.11 -8.48
CA LEU A 8 8.37 5.52 -8.74
C LEU A 8 7.86 6.09 -10.07
N PRO A 9 7.87 5.30 -11.16
CA PRO A 9 7.68 5.82 -12.52
C PRO A 9 6.28 6.37 -12.76
N SER A 10 5.27 5.87 -12.03
CA SER A 10 3.90 6.40 -12.05
C SER A 10 3.12 5.93 -10.82
N TRP A 11 2.04 6.67 -10.49
CA TRP A 11 1.11 6.30 -9.42
C TRP A 11 0.51 4.90 -9.62
N TYR A 12 0.18 4.55 -10.86
CA TYR A 12 -0.32 3.22 -11.23
C TYR A 12 0.68 2.09 -10.93
N SER A 13 1.95 2.31 -11.28
CA SER A 13 3.00 1.32 -11.00
C SER A 13 3.23 1.13 -9.51
N LEU A 14 3.10 2.20 -8.72
CA LEU A 14 3.18 2.14 -7.27
C LEU A 14 2.03 1.33 -6.68
N ASN A 15 0.80 1.60 -7.14
CA ASN A 15 -0.39 0.90 -6.67
C ASN A 15 -0.30 -0.60 -6.94
N ILE A 16 0.12 -1.01 -8.15
CA ILE A 16 0.34 -2.43 -8.47
C ILE A 16 1.38 -3.05 -7.54
N LYS A 17 2.54 -2.41 -7.35
CA LYS A 17 3.60 -2.96 -6.47
C LYS A 17 3.12 -3.11 -5.03
N MET A 18 2.38 -2.13 -4.52
CA MET A 18 1.76 -2.19 -3.19
C MET A 18 0.77 -3.36 -3.10
N LEU A 19 -0.11 -3.54 -4.07
CA LEU A 19 -1.08 -4.64 -4.07
C LEU A 19 -0.39 -6.00 -4.08
N TRP A 20 0.64 -6.19 -4.92
CA TRP A 20 1.43 -7.42 -4.92
C TRP A 20 2.15 -7.67 -3.60
N ALA A 21 2.75 -6.62 -3.01
CA ALA A 21 3.36 -6.73 -1.68
C ALA A 21 2.32 -7.10 -0.61
N MET A 22 1.09 -6.56 -0.71
CA MET A 22 0.01 -6.85 0.22
C MET A 22 -0.44 -8.31 0.12
N GLN A 23 -0.65 -8.85 -1.08
CA GLN A 23 -0.99 -10.27 -1.26
C GLN A 23 0.12 -11.20 -0.75
N ALA A 24 1.39 -10.85 -1.01
CA ALA A 24 2.52 -11.62 -0.52
C ALA A 24 2.60 -11.63 1.02
N LYS A 25 2.24 -10.51 1.66
CA LYS A 25 2.27 -10.36 3.12
C LYS A 25 1.04 -10.99 3.81
N TYR A 26 -0.12 -10.96 3.16
CA TYR A 26 -1.40 -11.45 3.70
C TYR A 26 -2.06 -12.51 2.81
N PRO A 27 -1.37 -13.62 2.45
CA PRO A 27 -1.87 -14.56 1.44
C PRO A 27 -3.15 -15.31 1.86
N ALA A 28 -3.44 -15.40 3.17
CA ALA A 28 -4.66 -16.03 3.69
C ALA A 28 -5.88 -15.09 3.71
N THR A 29 -5.65 -13.78 3.60
CA THR A 29 -6.69 -12.75 3.76
C THR A 29 -6.93 -11.99 2.46
N VAL A 30 -5.89 -11.84 1.63
CA VAL A 30 -5.92 -11.05 0.41
C VAL A 30 -5.76 -11.95 -0.80
N ASP A 31 -6.81 -12.00 -1.63
CA ASP A 31 -6.75 -12.48 -3.01
C ASP A 31 -7.06 -11.30 -3.94
N LEU A 32 -6.06 -10.83 -4.70
CA LEU A 32 -6.22 -9.68 -5.59
C LEU A 32 -7.22 -9.91 -6.72
N LYS A 33 -7.60 -11.16 -7.02
CA LYS A 33 -8.63 -11.45 -8.02
C LYS A 33 -10.04 -11.15 -7.52
N THR A 34 -10.24 -11.13 -6.20
CA THR A 34 -11.57 -11.10 -5.58
C THR A 34 -11.75 -10.01 -4.52
N ILE A 35 -10.65 -9.35 -4.10
CA ILE A 35 -10.68 -8.26 -3.11
C ILE A 35 -11.66 -7.15 -3.50
N THR A 36 -12.45 -6.70 -2.52
CA THR A 36 -13.42 -5.61 -2.70
C THR A 36 -13.09 -4.40 -1.83
N ARG A 37 -13.73 -3.25 -2.13
CA ARG A 37 -13.56 -2.04 -1.32
C ARG A 37 -14.12 -2.21 0.10
N GLU A 38 -15.22 -2.94 0.22
CA GLU A 38 -15.86 -3.27 1.50
C GLU A 38 -14.91 -4.10 2.36
N GLN A 39 -14.27 -5.12 1.78
CA GLN A 39 -13.26 -5.91 2.47
C GLN A 39 -12.10 -5.04 2.97
N ILE A 40 -11.61 -4.11 2.14
CA ILE A 40 -10.53 -3.18 2.51
C ILE A 40 -10.92 -2.35 3.74
N ALA A 41 -12.16 -1.84 3.78
CA ALA A 41 -12.66 -1.05 4.90
C ALA A 41 -12.90 -1.89 6.16
N GLU A 42 -13.60 -3.02 6.03
CA GLU A 42 -13.98 -3.90 7.14
C GLU A 42 -12.76 -4.54 7.82
N GLN A 43 -11.78 -4.96 7.02
CA GLN A 43 -10.56 -5.60 7.51
C GLN A 43 -9.42 -4.60 7.72
N ASN A 44 -9.68 -3.30 7.53
CA ASN A 44 -8.72 -2.22 7.72
C ASN A 44 -7.41 -2.44 6.94
N LEU A 45 -7.53 -2.92 5.69
CA LEU A 45 -6.37 -3.30 4.89
C LEU A 45 -5.47 -2.08 4.58
N PRO A 46 -4.14 -2.25 4.60
CA PRO A 46 -3.19 -1.15 4.52
C PRO A 46 -3.19 -0.42 3.17
N CYS A 47 -3.73 -1.02 2.10
CA CYS A 47 -3.84 -0.36 0.79
C CYS A 47 -4.86 0.79 0.76
N ARG A 48 -5.64 1.01 1.82
CA ARG A 48 -6.67 2.06 1.86
C ARG A 48 -6.10 3.47 1.75
N SER A 49 -4.87 3.72 2.23
CA SER A 49 -4.19 5.01 2.13
C SER A 49 -2.69 4.84 2.01
N VAL A 50 -1.99 5.86 1.47
CA VAL A 50 -0.52 5.81 1.36
C VAL A 50 0.12 5.68 2.72
N LYS A 51 -0.38 6.44 3.70
CA LYS A 51 0.13 6.40 5.06
C LYS A 51 0.09 4.99 5.62
N ALA A 52 -1.06 4.32 5.54
CA ALA A 52 -1.22 2.96 6.04
C ALA A 52 -0.29 1.97 5.32
N ALA A 53 -0.16 2.07 3.99
CA ALA A 53 0.74 1.22 3.21
C ALA A 53 2.22 1.42 3.56
N VAL A 54 2.64 2.65 3.88
CA VAL A 54 4.01 2.96 4.33
C VAL A 54 4.25 2.48 5.76
N GLU A 55 3.31 2.72 6.68
CA GLU A 55 3.40 2.27 8.08
C GLU A 55 3.42 0.74 8.19
N ASP A 56 2.72 0.06 7.28
CA ASP A 56 2.71 -1.40 7.18
C ASP A 56 3.95 -1.96 6.43
N GLY A 57 4.77 -1.11 5.82
CA GLY A 57 5.96 -1.51 5.08
C GLY A 57 5.69 -2.13 3.71
N LEU A 58 4.48 -2.00 3.17
CA LEU A 58 4.17 -2.34 1.77
C LEU A 58 4.83 -1.36 0.80
N LEU A 59 5.00 -0.11 1.24
CA LEU A 59 5.69 0.94 0.52
C LEU A 59 6.92 1.40 1.30
N PRO A 60 7.98 1.86 0.60
CA PRO A 60 9.11 2.50 1.27
C PRO A 60 8.67 3.79 1.98
N LEU A 61 9.48 4.25 2.93
CA LEU A 61 9.29 5.56 3.56
C LEU A 61 9.39 6.68 2.52
N ILE A 62 8.27 7.36 2.27
CA ILE A 62 8.17 8.49 1.33
C ILE A 62 8.05 9.79 2.14
N PRO A 63 8.79 10.86 1.83
CA PRO A 63 8.64 12.15 2.49
C PRO A 63 7.17 12.63 2.51
N GLY A 64 6.70 13.07 3.67
CA GLY A 64 5.33 13.58 3.83
C GLY A 64 4.24 12.50 3.94
N TYR A 65 4.56 11.20 3.93
CA TYR A 65 3.56 10.11 4.05
C TYR A 65 2.62 10.26 5.25
N ARG A 66 3.09 10.88 6.34
CA ARG A 66 2.33 11.11 7.57
C ARG A 66 1.04 11.92 7.37
N TYR A 67 1.00 12.72 6.31
CA TYR A 67 -0.15 13.55 5.91
C TYR A 67 -0.99 12.93 4.77
N MET A 68 -0.64 11.71 4.32
CA MET A 68 -1.30 11.03 3.21
C MET A 68 -2.27 9.96 3.73
N ASP A 69 -3.15 10.35 4.66
CA ASP A 69 -4.14 9.50 5.31
C ASP A 69 -5.48 9.42 4.56
N ARG A 70 -5.67 10.25 3.53
CA ARG A 70 -6.84 10.19 2.64
C ARG A 70 -6.94 8.83 1.95
N GLU A 71 -8.16 8.29 1.92
CA GLU A 71 -8.43 7.02 1.23
C GLU A 71 -8.29 7.15 -0.30
N ILE A 72 -7.77 6.09 -0.93
CA ILE A 72 -7.42 6.01 -2.36
C ILE A 72 -8.57 5.46 -3.22
#